data_AF-A0A351ERC8-F1
#
_entry.id   AF-A0A351ERC8-F1
#
_cell.length_a   1.000
_cell.length_b   1.000
_cell.length_c   1.000
_cell.angle_alpha   90.00
_cell.angle_beta   90.00
_cell.angle_gamma   90.00
#
_symmetry.space_group_name_H-M   'P 1'
#
loop_
_entity.id
_entity.type
_entity.pdbx_description
1 polymer ?
#
loop_
_entity_poly.entity_id
_entity_poly.type
_entity_poly.pdbx_seq_one_letter_code
_entity_poly.pdbx_strand_id
1 'polypeptide(L)'
;MTWFSDVFGFEESSENIDRHITIEGGHMHSTGNGRTFSSGTLSVPTVDELRDEADVVANQVPGSLRIREVVADAQALHVDPANAGALFQVASQCNLLEMASPDATPANGITIYEYDHTQGPACAIACAAGTLQRNWFAQSTEDQVDTLAAVGEDLGNRPDHKGCGRFWETRNGYALVTGELPDDVPEAHDELAIGIHADTEVTLAGAGHTVTQAYCSALPLGYSSVDTDQVAPLARMVLNSSYEATLAAGAINAA
;
A
#
# COMPACT_ATOMS: atom_id res chain seq x y z
N MET A 1 6.99 26.26 -1.95
CA MET A 1 5.98 25.38 -2.57
C MET A 1 6.25 24.00 -2.02
N THR A 2 5.20 23.28 -1.64
CA THR A 2 5.29 21.89 -1.18
C THR A 2 5.38 20.98 -2.40
N TRP A 3 5.91 19.77 -2.22
CA TRP A 3 5.89 18.75 -3.28
C TRP A 3 4.50 18.57 -3.91
N PHE A 4 3.46 18.49 -3.08
CA PHE A 4 2.08 18.35 -3.56
C PHE A 4 1.68 19.49 -4.49
N SER A 5 1.95 20.74 -4.10
CA SER A 5 1.59 21.91 -4.89
C SER A 5 2.34 21.99 -6.21
N ASP A 6 3.56 21.46 -6.26
CA ASP A 6 4.35 21.37 -7.49
C ASP A 6 3.77 20.32 -8.46
N VAL A 7 3.27 19.19 -7.94
CA VAL A 7 2.67 18.13 -8.76
C VAL A 7 1.29 18.52 -9.27
N PHE A 8 0.40 18.98 -8.39
CA PHE A 8 -1.03 19.18 -8.70
C PHE A 8 -1.42 20.64 -8.99
N GLY A 9 -0.58 21.62 -8.65
CA GLY A 9 -0.82 23.03 -8.95
C GLY A 9 -1.71 23.76 -7.95
N PHE A 10 -1.97 23.20 -6.77
CA PHE A 10 -2.74 23.83 -5.68
C PHE A 10 -2.30 23.28 -4.32
N GLU A 11 -2.67 23.94 -3.22
CA GLU A 11 -2.36 23.48 -1.86
C GLU A 11 -3.32 22.37 -1.41
N GLU A 12 -2.82 21.33 -0.76
CA GLU A 12 -3.65 20.23 -0.30
C GLU A 12 -4.63 20.65 0.80
N SER A 13 -5.91 20.44 0.56
CA SER A 13 -6.99 20.49 1.54
C SER A 13 -8.20 19.76 0.98
N SER A 14 -9.10 19.25 1.83
CA SER A 14 -10.31 18.55 1.35
C SER A 14 -11.13 19.40 0.38
N GLU A 15 -11.30 20.71 0.67
CA GLU A 15 -12.00 21.65 -0.22
C GLU A 15 -11.31 21.76 -1.59
N ASN A 16 -9.98 21.85 -1.61
CA ASN A 16 -9.25 21.95 -2.86
C ASN A 16 -9.24 20.63 -3.64
N ILE A 17 -9.18 19.48 -2.97
CA ILE A 17 -9.28 18.16 -3.62
C ILE A 17 -10.63 18.05 -4.33
N ASP A 18 -11.74 18.31 -3.62
CA ASP A 18 -13.10 18.26 -4.18
C ASP A 18 -13.28 19.24 -5.36
N ARG A 19 -12.63 20.40 -5.27
CA ARG A 19 -12.74 21.44 -6.29
C ARG A 19 -11.89 21.16 -7.53
N HIS A 20 -10.70 20.60 -7.35
CA HIS A 20 -9.67 20.58 -8.37
C HIS A 20 -9.39 19.22 -8.98
N ILE A 21 -9.75 18.12 -8.32
CA ILE A 21 -9.46 16.76 -8.76
C ILE A 21 -10.73 16.05 -9.23
N THR A 22 -10.65 15.44 -10.42
CA THR A 22 -11.64 14.47 -10.90
C THR A 22 -10.94 13.21 -11.37
N ILE A 23 -11.52 12.05 -11.08
CA ILE A 23 -10.98 10.74 -11.50
C ILE A 23 -11.99 10.04 -12.40
N GLU A 24 -11.58 9.70 -13.62
CA GLU A 24 -12.39 8.97 -14.59
C GLU A 24 -11.54 7.90 -15.28
N GLY A 25 -11.96 6.64 -15.20
CA GLY A 25 -11.32 5.54 -15.94
C GLY A 25 -9.83 5.35 -15.67
N GLY A 26 -9.37 5.51 -14.41
CA GLY A 26 -7.96 5.39 -14.04
C GLY A 26 -7.10 6.62 -14.35
N HIS A 27 -7.72 7.70 -14.82
CA HIS A 27 -7.05 8.97 -15.07
C HIS A 27 -7.52 10.04 -14.09
N MET A 28 -6.56 10.76 -13.51
CA MET A 28 -6.79 11.88 -12.62
C MET A 28 -6.53 13.19 -13.33
N HIS A 29 -7.52 14.07 -13.38
CA HIS A 29 -7.36 15.42 -13.91
C HIS A 29 -7.24 16.43 -12.76
N SER A 30 -6.22 17.28 -12.82
CA SER A 30 -6.08 18.44 -11.94
C SER A 30 -6.35 19.73 -12.69
N THR A 31 -7.37 20.48 -12.26
CA THR A 31 -7.64 21.83 -12.79
C THR A 31 -6.66 22.89 -12.27
N GLY A 32 -5.87 22.59 -11.22
CA GLY A 32 -4.90 23.53 -10.66
C GLY A 32 -3.74 23.83 -11.63
N ASN A 33 -3.35 22.86 -12.45
CA ASN A 33 -2.33 23.03 -13.49
C ASN A 33 -2.76 22.51 -14.87
N GLY A 34 -3.99 22.00 -15.01
CA GLY A 34 -4.55 21.47 -16.25
C GLY A 34 -3.96 20.12 -16.70
N ARG A 35 -3.17 19.46 -15.86
CA ARG A 35 -2.55 18.17 -16.18
C ARG A 35 -3.53 17.02 -15.94
N THR A 36 -3.33 15.95 -16.69
CA THR A 36 -3.95 14.65 -16.46
C THR A 36 -2.85 13.63 -16.21
N PHE A 37 -3.05 12.79 -15.20
CA PHE A 37 -2.13 11.76 -14.75
C PHE A 37 -2.78 10.39 -14.92
N SER A 38 -2.00 9.34 -15.17
CA SER A 38 -2.47 7.97 -14.92
C SER A 38 -2.47 7.74 -13.41
N SER A 39 -3.63 7.75 -12.75
CA SER A 39 -3.70 7.44 -11.33
C SER A 39 -3.73 5.93 -11.10
N GLY A 40 -4.24 5.17 -12.06
CA GLY A 40 -4.23 3.71 -12.07
C GLY A 40 -5.54 3.09 -11.59
N THR A 41 -5.52 1.78 -11.41
CA THR A 41 -6.65 1.01 -10.85
C THR A 41 -6.22 0.35 -9.54
N LEU A 42 -6.97 0.64 -8.47
CA LEU A 42 -6.76 0.05 -7.16
C LEU A 42 -7.64 -1.18 -6.98
N SER A 43 -7.04 -2.28 -6.54
CA SER A 43 -7.72 -3.46 -6.00
C SER A 43 -7.10 -3.86 -4.66
N VAL A 44 -7.83 -4.67 -3.88
CA VAL A 44 -7.38 -5.16 -2.57
C VAL A 44 -7.58 -6.68 -2.48
N PRO A 45 -6.88 -7.47 -3.33
CA PRO A 45 -7.08 -8.91 -3.37
C PRO A 45 -6.43 -9.62 -2.17
N THR A 46 -6.96 -10.79 -1.83
CA THR A 46 -6.35 -11.71 -0.86
C THR A 46 -5.19 -12.50 -1.48
N VAL A 47 -4.36 -13.12 -0.63
CA VAL A 47 -3.32 -14.05 -1.07
C VAL A 47 -3.93 -15.19 -1.89
N ASP A 48 -5.08 -15.73 -1.47
CA ASP A 48 -5.77 -16.81 -2.18
C ASP A 48 -6.20 -16.39 -3.58
N GLU A 49 -6.84 -15.22 -3.71
CA GLU A 49 -7.28 -14.68 -5.01
C GLU A 49 -6.10 -14.47 -5.95
N LEU A 50 -4.99 -13.93 -5.44
CA LEU A 50 -3.77 -13.71 -6.23
C LEU A 50 -3.13 -15.03 -6.66
N ARG A 51 -3.14 -16.07 -5.82
CA ARG A 51 -2.64 -17.41 -6.20
C ARG A 51 -3.47 -18.00 -7.32
N ASP A 52 -4.79 -17.97 -7.18
CA ASP A 52 -5.72 -18.49 -8.18
C ASP A 52 -5.53 -17.77 -9.53
N GLU A 53 -5.42 -16.43 -9.53
CA GLU A 53 -5.21 -15.65 -10.74
C GLU A 53 -3.82 -15.91 -11.37
N ALA A 54 -2.77 -16.02 -10.54
CA ALA A 54 -1.43 -16.37 -11.00
C ALA A 54 -1.39 -17.76 -11.67
N ASP A 55 -2.10 -18.75 -11.14
CA ASP A 55 -2.20 -20.09 -11.71
C ASP A 55 -2.88 -20.09 -13.09
N VAL A 56 -3.89 -19.24 -13.29
CA VAL A 56 -4.56 -19.07 -14.59
C VAL A 56 -3.59 -18.54 -15.65
N VAL A 57 -2.69 -17.64 -15.28
CA VAL A 57 -1.75 -17.00 -16.22
C VAL A 57 -0.36 -17.67 -16.28
N ALA A 58 -0.09 -18.68 -15.46
CA ALA A 58 1.23 -19.30 -15.32
C ALA A 58 1.86 -19.75 -16.66
N ASN A 59 1.05 -20.24 -17.60
CA ASN A 59 1.54 -20.65 -18.93
C ASN A 59 1.93 -19.48 -19.85
N GLN A 60 1.53 -18.25 -19.53
CA GLN A 60 1.82 -17.03 -20.29
C GLN A 60 3.15 -16.40 -19.87
N VAL A 61 3.69 -16.76 -18.71
CA VAL A 61 4.92 -16.20 -18.14
C VAL A 61 6.03 -17.27 -18.10
N PRO A 62 6.57 -17.69 -19.26
CA PRO A 62 7.56 -18.75 -19.30
C PRO A 62 8.90 -18.28 -18.74
N GLY A 63 9.52 -19.08 -17.87
CA GLY A 63 10.86 -18.80 -17.37
C GLY A 63 11.15 -19.44 -16.03
N SER A 64 12.24 -18.97 -15.41
CA SER A 64 12.63 -19.34 -14.06
C SER A 64 12.78 -18.08 -13.22
N LEU A 65 12.28 -18.09 -11.99
CA LEU A 65 12.48 -17.00 -11.04
C LEU A 65 13.99 -16.75 -10.83
N ARG A 66 14.39 -15.48 -10.91
CA ARG A 66 15.75 -15.03 -10.59
C ARG A 66 15.69 -13.98 -9.51
N ILE A 67 16.52 -14.15 -8.49
CA ILE A 67 16.63 -13.22 -7.37
C ILE A 67 18.04 -12.63 -7.37
N ARG A 68 18.13 -11.32 -7.17
CA ARG A 68 19.39 -10.60 -7.00
C ARG A 68 19.19 -9.45 -6.01
N GLU A 69 20.26 -9.06 -5.34
CA GLU A 69 20.28 -7.84 -4.55
C GLU A 69 20.38 -6.61 -5.47
N VAL A 70 19.66 -5.55 -5.11
CA VAL A 70 19.77 -4.22 -5.72
C VAL A 70 19.90 -3.21 -4.60
N VAL A 71 21.00 -2.45 -4.58
CA VAL A 71 21.19 -1.32 -3.66
C VAL A 71 21.03 -0.04 -4.46
N ALA A 72 19.89 0.62 -4.29
CA ALA A 72 19.55 1.84 -5.00
C ALA A 72 18.55 2.69 -4.20
N ASP A 73 18.37 3.93 -4.64
CA ASP A 73 17.30 4.79 -4.17
C ASP A 73 15.96 4.38 -4.80
N ALA A 74 14.90 4.32 -3.98
CA ALA A 74 13.59 3.84 -4.43
C ALA A 74 12.99 4.73 -5.52
N GLN A 75 13.12 6.06 -5.41
CA GLN A 75 12.63 6.99 -6.42
C GLN A 75 13.45 6.89 -7.70
N ALA A 76 14.77 6.71 -7.60
CA ALA A 76 15.61 6.48 -8.77
C ALA A 76 15.21 5.20 -9.53
N LEU A 77 14.83 4.12 -8.83
CA LEU A 77 14.32 2.91 -9.47
C LEU A 77 12.97 3.14 -10.16
N HIS A 78 12.07 3.94 -9.57
CA HIS A 78 10.80 4.29 -10.23
C HIS A 78 11.02 5.18 -11.46
N VAL A 79 12.01 6.09 -11.43
CA VAL A 79 12.29 6.98 -12.58
C VAL A 79 12.97 6.24 -13.73
N ASP A 80 13.68 5.14 -13.46
CA ASP A 80 14.40 4.39 -14.48
C ASP A 80 13.42 3.78 -15.52
N PRO A 81 13.47 4.19 -16.80
CA PRO A 81 12.59 3.64 -17.83
C PRO A 81 12.78 2.13 -18.07
N ALA A 82 13.87 1.52 -17.58
CA ALA A 82 14.04 0.08 -17.59
C ALA A 82 13.03 -0.66 -16.68
N ASN A 83 12.40 0.04 -15.74
CA ASN A 83 11.36 -0.48 -14.86
C ASN A 83 9.94 -0.07 -15.28
N ALA A 84 9.76 0.44 -16.51
CA ALA A 84 8.42 0.73 -17.02
C ALA A 84 7.54 -0.53 -17.02
N GLY A 85 6.36 -0.44 -16.43
CA GLY A 85 5.43 -1.55 -16.23
C GLY A 85 5.83 -2.54 -15.14
N ALA A 86 6.93 -2.30 -14.41
CA ALA A 86 7.36 -3.19 -13.34
C ALA A 86 6.45 -3.09 -12.12
N LEU A 87 6.38 -4.16 -11.35
CA LEU A 87 5.74 -4.19 -10.04
C LEU A 87 6.77 -3.89 -8.93
N PHE A 88 6.43 -2.96 -8.06
CA PHE A 88 7.18 -2.61 -6.85
C PHE A 88 6.39 -3.06 -5.62
N GLN A 89 7.00 -3.90 -4.78
CA GLN A 89 6.49 -4.08 -3.42
C GLN A 89 6.86 -2.86 -2.59
N VAL A 90 5.86 -2.25 -1.97
CA VAL A 90 6.00 -1.00 -1.21
C VAL A 90 5.54 -1.23 0.22
N ALA A 91 6.29 -0.70 1.18
CA ALA A 91 5.87 -0.71 2.58
C ALA A 91 4.65 0.21 2.76
N SER A 92 3.62 -0.31 3.42
CA SER A 92 2.42 0.44 3.78
C SER A 92 1.95 0.09 5.20
N GLN A 93 0.87 0.74 5.62
CA GLN A 93 -0.01 0.29 6.69
C GLN A 93 -1.13 -0.60 6.12
N CYS A 94 -1.97 -1.19 6.99
CA CYS A 94 -3.09 -2.05 6.59
C CYS A 94 -4.20 -1.28 5.84
N ASN A 95 -4.22 0.04 5.93
CA ASN A 95 -5.08 0.92 5.13
C ASN A 95 -4.42 1.37 3.81
N LEU A 96 -3.32 0.72 3.46
CA LEU A 96 -2.48 0.99 2.29
C LEU A 96 -1.66 2.29 2.39
N LEU A 97 -1.83 3.14 3.39
CA LEU A 97 -1.13 4.43 3.47
C LEU A 97 0.25 4.32 4.13
N GLU A 98 0.95 5.46 4.23
CA GLU A 98 2.31 5.61 4.74
C GLU A 98 2.37 6.76 5.76
N MET A 99 1.32 6.90 6.58
CA MET A 99 1.18 7.94 7.59
C MET A 99 2.25 7.80 8.67
N ALA A 100 2.80 8.92 9.17
CA ALA A 100 3.95 8.92 10.09
C ALA A 100 3.65 8.43 11.52
N SER A 101 2.37 8.29 11.88
CA SER A 101 1.96 7.81 13.20
C SER A 101 0.55 7.20 13.18
N PRO A 102 0.19 6.36 14.17
CA PRO A 102 -1.16 5.83 14.33
C PRO A 102 -2.21 6.89 14.69
N ASP A 103 -1.79 8.11 15.05
CA ASP A 103 -2.72 9.21 15.34
C ASP A 103 -3.02 10.07 14.09
N ALA A 104 -2.26 9.88 13.01
CA ALA A 104 -2.52 10.53 11.73
C ALA A 104 -3.60 9.77 10.95
N THR A 105 -4.53 10.51 10.36
CA THR A 105 -5.66 10.01 9.59
C THR A 105 -5.51 10.36 8.11
N PRO A 106 -6.28 9.74 7.20
CA PRO A 106 -6.30 10.15 5.79
C PRO A 106 -6.56 11.65 5.58
N ALA A 107 -7.33 12.29 6.47
CA ALA A 107 -7.62 13.73 6.40
C ALA A 107 -6.40 14.63 6.64
N ASN A 108 -5.29 14.10 7.18
CA ASN A 108 -4.03 14.82 7.27
C ASN A 108 -3.34 15.01 5.91
N GLY A 109 -3.79 14.30 4.87
CA GLY A 109 -3.31 14.44 3.51
C GLY A 109 -1.95 13.80 3.27
N ILE A 110 -1.51 13.84 2.02
CA ILE A 110 -0.30 13.17 1.51
C ILE A 110 0.90 14.12 1.42
N THR A 111 0.69 15.45 1.56
CA THR A 111 1.77 16.45 1.57
C THR A 111 2.79 16.14 2.65
N ILE A 112 2.36 15.54 3.77
CA ILE A 112 3.24 15.19 4.89
C ILE A 112 4.37 14.22 4.49
N TYR A 113 4.19 13.46 3.41
CA TYR A 113 5.18 12.49 2.95
C TYR A 113 6.51 13.14 2.55
N GLU A 114 6.51 14.44 2.17
CA GLU A 114 7.76 15.15 1.80
C GLU A 114 8.74 15.29 2.98
N TYR A 115 8.24 15.14 4.22
CA TYR A 115 9.03 15.25 5.45
C TYR A 115 9.49 13.89 6.00
N ASP A 116 9.06 12.78 5.39
CA ASP A 116 9.46 11.44 5.77
C ASP A 116 10.35 10.83 4.67
N HIS A 117 11.60 10.54 5.03
CA HIS A 117 12.62 10.03 4.10
C HIS A 117 12.77 8.51 4.15
N THR A 118 11.79 7.81 4.72
CA THR A 118 11.70 6.34 4.65
C THR A 118 11.19 5.88 3.28
N GLN A 119 11.30 4.57 3.01
CA GLN A 119 11.03 4.03 1.67
C GLN A 119 9.54 4.10 1.28
N GLY A 120 8.61 3.93 2.21
CA GLY A 120 7.17 4.00 1.93
C GLY A 120 6.76 5.35 1.33
N PRO A 121 6.97 6.47 2.07
CA PRO A 121 6.72 7.82 1.57
C PRO A 121 7.48 8.15 0.29
N ALA A 122 8.72 7.66 0.13
CA ALA A 122 9.47 7.85 -1.11
C ALA A 122 8.77 7.23 -2.33
N CYS A 123 8.26 5.99 -2.20
CA CYS A 123 7.48 5.32 -3.24
C CYS A 123 6.10 5.97 -3.45
N ALA A 124 5.45 6.43 -2.38
CA ALA A 124 4.18 7.13 -2.46
C ALA A 124 4.30 8.46 -3.21
N ILE A 125 5.41 9.19 -3.00
CA ILE A 125 5.77 10.39 -3.74
C ILE A 125 6.05 10.09 -5.21
N ALA A 126 6.69 8.95 -5.51
CA ALA A 126 7.00 8.58 -6.88
C ALA A 126 5.73 8.48 -7.75
N CYS A 127 4.65 7.96 -7.19
CA CYS A 127 3.35 7.75 -7.84
C CYS A 127 2.25 8.64 -7.23
N ALA A 128 2.47 9.97 -7.25
CA ALA A 128 1.65 10.96 -6.56
C ALA A 128 0.14 10.82 -6.83
N ALA A 129 -0.26 10.63 -8.09
CA ALA A 129 -1.66 10.53 -8.47
C ALA A 129 -2.33 9.27 -7.89
N GLY A 130 -1.62 8.14 -7.92
CA GLY A 130 -2.09 6.91 -7.29
C GLY A 130 -2.20 7.04 -5.77
N THR A 131 -1.22 7.69 -5.13
CA THR A 131 -1.24 8.00 -3.69
C THR A 131 -2.41 8.91 -3.31
N LEU A 132 -2.67 9.96 -4.11
CA LEU A 132 -3.79 10.88 -3.89
C LEU A 132 -5.14 10.14 -4.01
N GLN A 133 -5.30 9.28 -5.03
CA GLN A 133 -6.49 8.46 -5.19
C GLN A 133 -6.72 7.52 -3.99
N ARG A 134 -5.69 6.82 -3.52
CA ARG A 134 -5.78 5.92 -2.36
C ARG A 134 -6.13 6.65 -1.07
N ASN A 135 -5.59 7.85 -0.86
CA ASN A 135 -5.82 8.61 0.37
C ASN A 135 -7.19 9.29 0.41
N TRP A 136 -7.59 9.96 -0.67
CA TRP A 136 -8.76 10.85 -0.67
C TRP A 136 -10.01 10.25 -1.30
N PHE A 137 -9.89 9.23 -2.16
CA PHE A 137 -11.01 8.70 -2.95
C PHE A 137 -11.34 7.24 -2.65
N ALA A 138 -10.38 6.45 -2.18
CA ALA A 138 -10.61 5.05 -1.84
C ALA A 138 -11.04 4.84 -0.37
N GLN A 139 -10.87 5.85 0.48
CA GLN A 139 -11.14 5.76 1.92
C GLN A 139 -11.35 7.13 2.56
N SER A 140 -11.77 7.15 3.81
CA SER A 140 -11.94 8.34 4.65
C SER A 140 -11.48 8.08 6.08
N THR A 141 -11.48 9.10 6.95
CA THR A 141 -11.18 8.90 8.39
C THR A 141 -12.07 7.85 9.04
N GLU A 142 -13.35 7.77 8.64
CA GLU A 142 -14.37 6.91 9.26
C GLU A 142 -14.51 5.54 8.58
N ASP A 143 -13.96 5.37 7.38
CA ASP A 143 -14.08 4.16 6.57
C ASP A 143 -12.75 3.93 5.84
N GLN A 144 -11.90 3.10 6.44
CA GLN A 144 -10.55 2.80 5.95
C GLN A 144 -10.47 1.36 5.51
N VAL A 145 -9.63 1.13 4.49
CA VAL A 145 -9.23 -0.24 4.13
C VAL A 145 -8.53 -0.87 5.35
N ASP A 146 -8.77 -2.15 5.59
CA ASP A 146 -8.00 -2.94 6.55
C ASP A 146 -7.68 -4.30 5.94
N THR A 147 -6.44 -4.42 5.44
CA THR A 147 -5.96 -5.65 4.80
C THR A 147 -5.74 -6.82 5.75
N LEU A 148 -5.84 -6.60 7.07
CA LEU A 148 -5.70 -7.63 8.10
C LEU A 148 -7.06 -8.02 8.70
N ALA A 149 -8.17 -7.42 8.25
CA ALA A 149 -9.49 -7.63 8.84
C ALA A 149 -9.93 -9.10 8.80
N ALA A 150 -9.90 -9.74 7.62
CA ALA A 150 -10.33 -11.13 7.46
C ALA A 150 -9.45 -12.12 8.25
N VAL A 151 -8.13 -11.91 8.24
CA VAL A 151 -7.18 -12.62 9.12
C VAL A 151 -7.55 -12.46 10.59
N GLY A 152 -7.94 -11.24 11.00
CA GLY A 152 -8.42 -10.96 12.33
C GLY A 152 -9.68 -11.76 12.68
N GLU A 153 -10.64 -11.85 11.78
CA GLU A 153 -11.86 -12.64 12.00
C GLU A 153 -11.56 -14.12 12.21
N ASP A 154 -10.67 -14.68 11.38
CA ASP A 154 -10.29 -16.10 11.39
C ASP A 154 -9.49 -16.47 12.63
N LEU A 155 -8.53 -15.64 13.02
CA LEU A 155 -7.75 -15.86 14.23
C LEU A 155 -8.55 -15.55 15.50
N GLY A 156 -9.69 -14.88 15.40
CA GLY A 156 -10.54 -14.49 16.54
C GLY A 156 -10.18 -13.13 17.16
N ASN A 157 -9.43 -12.29 16.44
CA ASN A 157 -9.26 -10.87 16.73
C ASN A 157 -10.48 -10.05 16.29
N ARG A 158 -11.65 -10.33 16.87
CA ARG A 158 -12.87 -9.57 16.54
C ARG A 158 -12.83 -8.20 17.23
N PRO A 159 -12.76 -7.09 16.48
CA PRO A 159 -12.73 -5.76 17.08
C PRO A 159 -14.07 -5.45 17.76
N ASP A 160 -14.02 -4.79 18.91
CA ASP A 160 -15.20 -4.17 19.49
C ASP A 160 -15.58 -2.87 18.75
N HIS A 161 -16.63 -2.19 19.22
CA HIS A 161 -17.07 -0.89 18.70
C HIS A 161 -16.01 0.24 18.72
N LYS A 162 -14.85 0.03 19.35
CA LYS A 162 -13.72 0.97 19.40
C LYS A 162 -12.55 0.52 18.54
N GLY A 163 -12.67 -0.57 17.80
CA GLY A 163 -11.57 -1.14 17.01
C GLY A 163 -10.59 -1.98 17.85
N CYS A 164 -10.87 -2.20 19.14
CA CYS A 164 -10.00 -2.98 20.02
C CYS A 164 -10.33 -4.46 19.86
N GLY A 165 -9.45 -5.20 19.17
CA GLY A 165 -9.52 -6.65 19.10
C GLY A 165 -8.91 -7.32 20.33
N ARG A 166 -9.02 -8.65 20.38
CA ARG A 166 -8.46 -9.47 21.47
C ARG A 166 -6.92 -9.43 21.52
N PHE A 167 -6.29 -9.36 20.35
CA PHE A 167 -4.85 -9.51 20.15
C PHE A 167 -4.20 -8.21 19.65
N TRP A 168 -4.89 -7.48 18.77
CA TRP A 168 -4.47 -6.16 18.32
C TRP A 168 -5.65 -5.20 18.15
N GLU A 169 -5.35 -3.92 18.29
CA GLU A 169 -6.23 -2.80 17.94
C GLU A 169 -5.84 -2.27 16.56
N THR A 170 -6.80 -2.11 15.65
CA THR A 170 -6.57 -1.40 14.39
C THR A 170 -6.81 0.08 14.61
N ARG A 171 -5.79 0.92 14.34
CA ARG A 171 -5.90 2.38 14.46
C ARG A 171 -5.21 3.08 13.29
N ASN A 172 -6.00 3.71 12.41
CA ASN A 172 -5.53 4.38 11.19
C ASN A 172 -4.57 3.51 10.34
N GLY A 173 -4.93 2.25 10.12
CA GLY A 173 -4.12 1.27 9.38
C GLY A 173 -3.01 0.58 10.19
N TYR A 174 -2.76 1.00 11.43
CA TYR A 174 -1.80 0.34 12.30
C TYR A 174 -2.47 -0.81 13.08
N ALA A 175 -1.98 -2.04 12.89
CA ALA A 175 -2.33 -3.19 13.73
C ALA A 175 -1.47 -3.18 15.01
N LEU A 176 -1.93 -2.47 16.03
CA LEU A 176 -1.22 -2.30 17.30
C LEU A 176 -1.44 -3.52 18.20
N VAL A 177 -0.42 -4.38 18.31
CA VAL A 177 -0.49 -5.58 19.16
C VAL A 177 -0.53 -5.19 20.64
N THR A 178 -1.57 -5.62 21.35
CA THR A 178 -1.93 -5.16 22.71
C THR A 178 -1.88 -6.27 23.78
N GLY A 179 -1.72 -7.54 23.40
CA GLY A 179 -1.77 -8.65 24.36
C GLY A 179 -1.18 -9.96 23.87
N GLU A 180 -1.60 -11.07 24.51
CA GLU A 180 -1.28 -12.44 24.09
C GLU A 180 -1.76 -12.69 22.66
N LEU A 181 -1.03 -13.50 21.90
CA LEU A 181 -1.36 -13.84 20.52
C LEU A 181 -2.15 -15.15 20.46
N PRO A 182 -2.81 -15.45 19.32
CA PRO A 182 -3.45 -16.74 19.14
C PRO A 182 -2.40 -17.86 19.19
N ASP A 183 -2.69 -18.90 19.98
CA ASP A 183 -2.02 -20.20 19.87
C ASP A 183 -2.40 -20.75 18.47
N ASP A 184 -1.43 -21.08 17.62
CA ASP A 184 -1.62 -21.59 16.24
C ASP A 184 -1.71 -20.55 15.10
N VAL A 185 -0.88 -19.50 15.13
CA VAL A 185 -0.64 -18.67 13.92
C VAL A 185 -0.01 -19.52 12.81
N PRO A 186 -0.59 -19.57 11.59
CA PRO A 186 -0.01 -20.31 10.47
C PRO A 186 1.25 -19.63 9.91
N GLU A 187 2.02 -20.33 9.07
CA GLU A 187 3.21 -19.74 8.44
C GLU A 187 2.87 -18.63 7.43
N ALA A 188 1.74 -18.75 6.75
CA ALA A 188 1.13 -17.77 5.86
C ALA A 188 -0.40 -17.88 5.99
N HIS A 189 -1.13 -16.86 5.55
CA HIS A 189 -2.58 -16.78 5.69
C HIS A 189 -3.24 -16.31 4.39
N ASP A 190 -4.16 -17.13 3.90
CA ASP A 190 -4.78 -16.99 2.58
C ASP A 190 -5.68 -15.74 2.51
N GLU A 191 -6.35 -15.41 3.63
CA GLU A 191 -7.17 -14.21 3.77
C GLU A 191 -6.39 -12.89 4.00
N LEU A 192 -5.05 -12.91 4.08
CA LEU A 192 -4.31 -11.64 4.12
C LEU A 192 -4.51 -10.92 2.79
N ALA A 193 -4.95 -9.68 2.83
CA ALA A 193 -5.03 -8.85 1.63
C ALA A 193 -3.80 -7.95 1.46
N ILE A 194 -3.57 -7.50 0.23
CA ILE A 194 -2.63 -6.43 -0.09
C ILE A 194 -3.30 -5.44 -1.04
N GLY A 195 -2.83 -4.19 -1.08
CA GLY A 195 -3.29 -3.25 -2.10
C GLY A 195 -2.49 -3.44 -3.38
N ILE A 196 -3.15 -3.59 -4.54
CA ILE A 196 -2.49 -3.51 -5.84
C ILE A 196 -3.00 -2.25 -6.55
N HIS A 197 -2.08 -1.33 -6.88
CA HIS A 197 -2.39 -0.17 -7.70
C HIS A 197 -1.65 -0.27 -9.02
N ALA A 198 -2.36 -0.78 -10.02
CA ALA A 198 -1.84 -1.03 -11.35
C ALA A 198 -1.79 0.26 -12.18
N ASP A 199 -0.77 0.34 -13.05
CA ASP A 199 -0.63 1.38 -14.07
C ASP A 199 -0.64 2.83 -13.55
N THR A 200 -0.03 3.04 -12.38
CA THR A 200 0.11 4.37 -11.79
C THR A 200 1.32 5.11 -12.39
N GLU A 201 1.14 6.37 -12.77
CA GLU A 201 2.18 7.19 -13.39
C GLU A 201 3.29 7.51 -12.39
N VAL A 202 4.55 7.35 -12.83
CA VAL A 202 5.70 7.90 -12.12
C VAL A 202 5.76 9.41 -12.41
N THR A 203 5.27 10.18 -11.44
CA THR A 203 5.09 11.65 -11.53
C THR A 203 6.37 12.45 -11.31
N LEU A 204 7.47 11.78 -10.94
CA LEU A 204 8.79 12.38 -10.80
C LEU A 204 9.33 12.89 -12.15
N ALA A 205 10.15 13.93 -12.08
CA ALA A 205 10.65 14.61 -13.26
C ALA A 205 11.38 13.65 -14.22
N GLY A 206 10.92 13.60 -15.47
CA GLY A 206 11.56 12.83 -16.55
C GLY A 206 11.15 11.36 -16.67
N ALA A 207 10.26 10.84 -15.82
CA ALA A 207 9.82 9.45 -15.86
C ALA A 207 8.64 9.23 -16.82
N GLY A 208 7.43 9.69 -16.48
CA GLY A 208 6.25 9.73 -17.35
C GLY A 208 5.72 8.37 -17.83
N HIS A 209 6.32 7.26 -17.40
CA HIS A 209 5.83 5.90 -17.61
C HIS A 209 5.03 5.43 -16.40
N THR A 210 4.39 4.27 -16.52
CA THR A 210 3.62 3.67 -15.43
C THR A 210 4.38 2.53 -14.77
N VAL A 211 4.04 2.28 -13.50
CA VAL A 211 4.46 1.12 -12.72
C VAL A 211 3.25 0.59 -11.96
N THR A 212 3.37 -0.62 -11.40
CA THR A 212 2.41 -1.18 -10.46
C THR A 212 3.01 -1.14 -9.06
N GLN A 213 2.25 -0.70 -8.05
CA GLN A 213 2.66 -0.75 -6.65
C GLN A 213 1.81 -1.78 -5.88
N ALA A 214 2.49 -2.71 -5.21
CA ALA A 214 1.90 -3.68 -4.28
C ALA A 214 2.16 -3.20 -2.84
N TYR A 215 1.13 -2.70 -2.18
CA TYR A 215 1.18 -2.16 -0.81
C TYR A 215 1.01 -3.28 0.20
N CYS A 216 2.11 -3.60 0.87
CA CYS A 216 2.20 -4.68 1.83
C CYS A 216 2.46 -4.10 3.23
N SER A 217 1.54 -4.35 4.14
CA SER A 217 1.69 -3.95 5.54
C SER A 217 2.60 -4.92 6.28
N ALA A 218 3.49 -4.37 7.11
CA ALA A 218 4.16 -5.12 8.16
C ALA A 218 3.57 -4.75 9.52
N LEU A 219 3.75 -5.60 10.53
CA LEU A 219 3.31 -5.24 11.89
C LEU A 219 4.15 -4.09 12.44
N PRO A 220 3.52 -3.06 13.05
CA PRO A 220 4.19 -1.88 13.59
C PRO A 220 4.83 -2.16 14.96
N LEU A 221 5.86 -3.03 14.98
CA LEU A 221 6.48 -3.51 16.22
C LEU A 221 7.04 -2.40 17.11
N GLY A 222 7.47 -1.27 16.54
CA GLY A 222 7.97 -0.11 17.28
C GLY A 222 6.91 0.59 18.15
N TYR A 223 5.62 0.29 17.94
CA TYR A 223 4.49 0.81 18.70
C TYR A 223 3.90 -0.21 19.68
N SER A 224 4.41 -1.45 19.68
CA SER A 224 3.95 -2.48 20.60
C SER A 224 4.75 -2.45 21.90
N SER A 225 4.06 -2.75 23.00
CA SER A 225 4.68 -3.02 24.30
C SER A 225 4.86 -4.51 24.59
N VAL A 226 4.42 -5.36 23.65
CA VAL A 226 4.53 -6.83 23.73
C VAL A 226 5.93 -7.27 23.35
N ASP A 227 6.43 -8.31 24.02
CA ASP A 227 7.76 -8.86 23.76
C ASP A 227 7.88 -9.35 22.31
N THR A 228 9.02 -9.07 21.66
CA THR A 228 9.22 -9.39 20.24
C THR A 228 9.14 -10.90 19.96
N ASP A 229 9.57 -11.75 20.90
CA ASP A 229 9.48 -13.20 20.73
C ASP A 229 8.03 -13.67 20.76
N GLN A 230 7.17 -12.98 21.51
CA GLN A 230 5.74 -13.22 21.51
C GLN A 230 5.13 -12.80 20.17
N VAL A 231 5.45 -11.62 19.63
CA VAL A 231 4.90 -11.08 18.37
C VAL A 231 5.41 -11.81 17.11
N ALA A 232 6.56 -12.48 17.21
CA ALA A 232 7.24 -13.08 16.06
C ALA A 232 6.37 -14.01 15.17
N PRO A 233 5.50 -14.89 15.69
CA PRO A 233 4.66 -15.75 14.85
C PRO A 233 3.73 -14.93 13.94
N LEU A 234 2.99 -13.96 14.49
CA LEU A 234 2.09 -13.10 13.72
C LEU A 234 2.87 -12.23 12.73
N ALA A 235 4.00 -11.65 13.16
CA ALA A 235 4.82 -10.82 12.29
C ALA A 235 5.37 -11.60 11.08
N ARG A 236 5.84 -12.84 11.29
CA ARG A 236 6.33 -13.71 10.22
C ARG A 236 5.21 -14.13 9.28
N MET A 237 4.04 -14.48 9.81
CA MET A 237 2.88 -14.82 8.99
C MET A 237 2.52 -13.66 8.05
N VAL A 238 2.44 -12.43 8.56
CA VAL A 238 2.14 -11.24 7.74
C VAL A 238 3.20 -11.04 6.65
N LEU A 239 4.48 -11.18 6.98
CA LEU A 239 5.58 -11.03 6.02
C LEU A 239 5.55 -12.13 4.94
N ASN A 240 5.43 -13.39 5.33
CA ASN A 240 5.39 -14.52 4.40
C ASN A 240 4.24 -14.39 3.42
N SER A 241 3.05 -14.09 3.93
CA SER A 241 1.84 -13.88 3.12
C SER A 241 2.00 -12.68 2.17
N SER A 242 2.58 -11.57 2.64
CA SER A 242 2.84 -10.38 1.81
C SER A 242 3.84 -10.65 0.68
N TYR A 243 4.92 -11.39 0.96
CA TYR A 243 5.89 -11.77 -0.06
C TYR A 243 5.30 -12.71 -1.10
N GLU A 244 4.49 -13.68 -0.65
CA GLU A 244 3.80 -14.59 -1.55
C GLU A 244 2.80 -13.86 -2.45
N ALA A 245 1.95 -13.01 -1.87
CA ALA A 245 1.03 -12.15 -2.61
C ALA A 245 1.77 -11.29 -3.65
N THR A 246 2.92 -10.71 -3.28
CA THR A 246 3.75 -9.93 -4.19
C THR A 246 4.27 -10.75 -5.37
N LEU A 247 4.73 -11.99 -5.13
CA LEU A 247 5.23 -12.86 -6.19
C LEU A 247 4.10 -13.31 -7.13
N ALA A 248 2.92 -13.63 -6.59
CA ALA A 248 1.73 -13.96 -7.37
C ALA A 248 1.28 -12.75 -8.22
N ALA A 249 1.15 -11.57 -7.61
CA ALA A 249 0.85 -10.32 -8.32
C ALA A 249 1.91 -10.00 -9.40
N GLY A 250 3.18 -10.31 -9.14
CA GLY A 250 4.25 -10.15 -10.11
C GLY A 250 4.12 -11.05 -11.34
N ALA A 251 3.61 -12.27 -11.16
CA ALA A 251 3.29 -13.17 -12.28
C ALA A 251 2.11 -12.63 -13.09
N ILE A 252 1.06 -12.15 -12.42
CA ILE A 252 -0.12 -11.54 -13.06
C ILE A 252 0.27 -10.29 -13.86
N ASN A 253 1.05 -9.40 -13.28
CA ASN A 253 1.54 -8.18 -13.93
C ASN A 253 2.45 -8.46 -15.14
N ALA A 254 3.04 -9.65 -15.23
CA ALA A 254 3.94 -10.04 -16.32
C ALA A 254 3.25 -10.76 -17.48
N ALA A 255 2.00 -11.23 -17.30
CA ALA A 255 1.22 -11.95 -18.29
C ALA A 255 0.59 -11.00 -19.32
#